data_AF-A0A7K0KSK0-F1
#
_entry.id   AF-A0A7K0KSK0-F1
#
_cell.length_a   1.000
_cell.length_b   1.000
_cell.length_c   1.000
_cell.angle_alpha   90.00
_cell.angle_beta   90.00
_cell.angle_gamma   90.00
#
_symmetry.space_group_name_H-M   'P 1'
#
loop_
_entity.id
_entity.type
_entity.pdbx_description
1 polymer ?
#
loop_
_entity_poly.entity_id
_entity_poly.type
_entity_poly.pdbx_seq_one_letter_code
_entity_poly.pdbx_strand_id
1 'polypeptide(L)'
;MIIDCDTCAVRGPACQDCVITCLLGPPSWLDGEGLPGEEVAALAVLAGSGLVPPLRLVPPWEPDSSPRRGGVGQEPDVLVWSTAGVR
;
A
#
# COMPACT_ATOMS: atom_id res chain seq x y z
N MET A 1 -10.26 -8.97 -25.09
CA MET A 1 -10.62 -9.48 -23.74
C MET A 1 -10.53 -8.30 -22.79
N ILE A 2 -11.57 -8.05 -21.99
CA ILE A 2 -11.62 -6.92 -21.04
C ILE A 2 -11.72 -7.48 -19.62
N ILE A 3 -10.97 -6.90 -18.70
CA ILE A 3 -10.96 -7.28 -17.29
C ILE A 3 -11.38 -6.05 -16.50
N ASP A 4 -12.44 -6.20 -15.72
CA ASP A 4 -12.95 -5.14 -14.86
C ASP A 4 -12.56 -5.42 -13.41
N CYS A 5 -11.55 -4.70 -12.95
CA CYS A 5 -11.10 -4.79 -11.57
C CYS A 5 -12.11 -4.18 -10.60
N ASP A 6 -12.96 -3.23 -11.02
CA ASP A 6 -13.87 -2.53 -10.11
C ASP A 6 -15.04 -3.41 -9.65
N THR A 7 -15.42 -4.43 -10.43
CA THR A 7 -16.43 -5.42 -10.06
C THR A 7 -15.86 -6.74 -9.54
N CYS A 8 -14.53 -6.86 -9.43
CA CYS A 8 -13.88 -8.08 -8.97
C CYS A 8 -14.10 -8.30 -7.46
N ALA A 9 -14.83 -9.38 -7.11
CA ALA A 9 -15.22 -9.70 -5.74
C ALA A 9 -14.04 -9.94 -4.76
N VAL A 10 -12.85 -10.20 -5.29
CA VAL A 10 -11.63 -10.46 -4.50
C VAL A 10 -10.55 -9.37 -4.69
N ARG A 11 -10.93 -8.22 -5.30
CA ARG A 11 -9.99 -7.11 -5.52
C ARG A 11 -9.40 -6.62 -4.20
N GLY A 12 -8.07 -6.54 -4.17
CA GLY A 12 -7.28 -6.24 -2.98
C GLY A 12 -6.69 -7.52 -2.40
N PRO A 13 -7.46 -8.30 -1.60
CA PRO A 13 -6.94 -9.46 -0.88
C PRO A 13 -6.26 -10.50 -1.76
N ALA A 14 -6.79 -10.76 -2.97
CA ALA A 14 -6.26 -11.75 -3.90
C ALA A 14 -5.55 -11.13 -5.11
N CYS A 15 -5.20 -9.84 -5.06
CA CYS A 15 -4.51 -9.21 -6.19
C CYS A 15 -3.05 -9.64 -6.30
N GLN A 16 -2.43 -10.04 -5.20
CA GLN A 16 -1.01 -10.43 -5.17
C GLN A 16 -0.77 -11.81 -5.82
N ASP A 17 -1.77 -12.68 -5.83
CA ASP A 17 -1.79 -14.01 -6.45
C ASP A 17 -2.72 -14.10 -7.67
N CYS A 18 -3.24 -12.96 -8.15
CA CYS A 18 -4.09 -12.91 -9.34
C CYS A 18 -3.30 -13.26 -10.61
N VAL A 19 -3.89 -14.07 -11.49
CA VAL A 19 -3.30 -14.45 -12.79
C VAL A 19 -2.91 -13.23 -13.64
N ILE A 20 -3.56 -12.07 -13.44
CA ILE A 20 -3.24 -10.84 -14.14
C ILE A 20 -1.89 -10.26 -13.76
N THR A 21 -1.54 -10.32 -12.47
CA THR A 21 -0.21 -9.93 -11.98
C THR A 21 0.86 -10.85 -12.58
N CYS A 22 0.55 -12.14 -12.79
CA CYS A 22 1.43 -13.09 -13.44
C CYS A 22 1.62 -12.83 -14.94
N LEU A 23 0.55 -12.40 -15.63
CA LEU A 23 0.57 -12.11 -17.07
C LEU A 23 1.20 -10.76 -17.41
N LEU A 24 0.98 -9.74 -16.58
CA LEU A 24 1.44 -8.37 -16.83
C LEU A 24 2.75 -8.02 -16.11
N GLY A 25 3.16 -8.83 -15.13
CA GLY A 25 4.28 -8.51 -14.25
C GLY A 25 3.94 -7.38 -13.26
N PRO A 26 4.84 -7.11 -12.30
CA PRO A 26 4.72 -5.93 -11.46
C PRO A 26 4.79 -4.66 -12.33
N PRO A 27 4.00 -3.62 -12.00
CA PRO A 27 4.18 -2.32 -12.62
C PRO A 27 5.63 -1.83 -12.44
N SER A 28 6.21 -1.23 -13.47
CA SER A 28 7.63 -0.83 -13.48
C SER A 28 8.03 0.18 -12.38
N TRP A 29 7.06 0.89 -11.80
CA TRP A 29 7.29 1.79 -10.66
C TRP A 29 7.45 1.05 -9.31
N LEU A 30 7.15 -0.26 -9.25
CA LEU A 30 7.44 -1.10 -8.08
C LEU A 30 8.87 -1.68 -8.11
N ASP A 31 9.53 -1.75 -9.26
CA ASP A 31 10.86 -2.36 -9.39
C ASP A 31 12.02 -1.40 -9.05
N GLY A 32 11.77 -0.25 -8.38
CA GLY A 32 12.78 0.81 -8.15
C GLY A 32 12.42 1.85 -7.09
N GLU A 33 12.78 3.12 -7.34
CA GLU A 33 12.69 4.30 -6.44
C GLU A 33 11.26 4.74 -6.05
N GLY A 34 10.23 3.97 -6.42
CA GLY A 34 8.83 4.33 -6.24
C GLY A 34 8.35 5.41 -7.19
N LEU A 35 7.24 6.07 -6.82
CA LEU A 35 6.70 7.23 -7.55
C LEU A 35 7.54 8.47 -7.22
N PRO A 36 8.01 9.24 -8.24
CA PRO A 36 8.72 10.48 -7.99
C PRO A 36 7.85 11.51 -7.25
N GLY A 37 8.50 12.45 -6.57
CA GLY A 37 7.83 13.41 -5.69
C GLY A 37 6.83 14.30 -6.43
N GLU A 38 7.12 14.65 -7.68
CA GLU A 38 6.25 15.42 -8.55
C GLU A 38 4.98 14.66 -8.94
N GLU A 39 5.05 13.35 -9.24
CA GLU A 39 3.84 12.54 -9.45
C GLU A 39 3.03 12.41 -8.16
N VAL A 40 3.68 12.22 -7.02
CA VAL A 40 2.99 12.18 -5.72
C VAL A 40 2.26 13.50 -5.46
N ALA A 41 2.89 14.64 -5.73
CA ALA A 41 2.28 15.95 -5.59
C ALA A 41 1.10 16.15 -6.55
N ALA A 42 1.24 15.72 -7.81
CA ALA A 42 0.15 15.77 -8.77
C ALA A 42 -1.05 14.92 -8.32
N LEU A 43 -0.81 13.69 -7.88
CA LEU A 43 -1.85 12.81 -7.34
C LEU A 43 -2.51 13.39 -6.09
N ALA A 44 -1.76 14.11 -5.25
CA ALA A 44 -2.32 14.77 -4.07
C ALA A 44 -3.31 15.87 -4.44
N VAL A 45 -3.04 16.65 -5.50
CA VAL A 45 -3.98 17.66 -6.02
C VAL A 45 -5.25 17.00 -6.58
N LEU A 46 -5.09 15.91 -7.33
CA LEU A 46 -6.24 15.15 -7.85
C LEU A 46 -7.07 14.54 -6.72
N ALA A 47 -6.43 14.04 -5.67
CA ALA A 47 -7.12 13.48 -4.51
C ALA A 47 -7.84 14.58 -3.72
N GLY A 48 -7.18 15.72 -3.48
CA GLY A 48 -7.76 16.87 -2.79
C GLY A 48 -8.96 17.50 -3.52
N SER A 49 -9.04 17.30 -4.84
CA SER A 49 -10.18 17.70 -5.67
C SER A 49 -11.24 16.61 -5.86
N GLY A 50 -11.02 15.40 -5.33
CA GLY A 50 -11.95 14.27 -5.42
C GLY A 50 -11.97 13.55 -6.77
N LEU A 51 -10.99 13.80 -7.65
CA LEU A 51 -10.88 13.15 -8.96
C LEU A 51 -10.27 11.74 -8.87
N VAL A 52 -9.51 11.47 -7.80
CA VAL A 52 -8.99 10.14 -7.50
C VAL A 52 -9.20 9.82 -6.02
N PRO A 53 -9.19 8.53 -5.63
CA PRO A 53 -9.24 8.15 -4.22
C PRO A 53 -8.09 8.77 -3.41
N PRO A 54 -8.25 8.96 -2.08
CA PRO A 54 -7.20 9.47 -1.21
C PRO A 54 -5.91 8.65 -1.30
N LEU A 55 -4.76 9.32 -1.34
CA LEU A 55 -3.45 8.70 -1.39
C LEU A 55 -3.20 7.80 -0.16
N ARG A 56 -2.97 6.51 -0.40
CA ARG A 56 -2.58 5.50 0.61
C ARG A 56 -1.18 4.96 0.28
N LEU A 57 -0.20 5.86 0.31
CA LEU A 57 1.19 5.49 0.04
C LEU A 57 1.74 4.71 1.23
N VAL A 58 2.24 3.51 0.97
CA VAL A 58 2.98 2.70 1.95
C VAL A 58 4.46 3.04 1.74
N PRO A 59 5.23 3.32 2.80
CA PRO A 59 6.67 3.49 2.64
C PRO A 59 7.26 2.26 1.94
N PRO A 60 8.33 2.43 1.13
CA PRO A 60 9.04 1.31 0.56
C PRO A 60 9.30 0.27 1.65
N TRP A 61 9.04 -0.99 1.33
CA TRP A 61 9.38 -2.09 2.22
C TRP A 61 10.91 -2.08 2.40
N GLU A 62 11.37 -1.55 3.54
CA GLU A 62 12.70 -1.82 4.03
C GLU A 62 12.66 -3.18 4.71
N PRO A 63 13.42 -4.18 4.24
CA PRO A 63 13.49 -5.45 4.94
C PRO A 63 13.91 -5.20 6.38
N ASP A 64 13.08 -5.64 7.32
CA ASP A 64 13.33 -5.50 8.76
C ASP A 64 14.74 -6.01 9.08
N SER A 65 15.66 -5.07 9.25
CA SER A 65 17.05 -5.30 9.63
C SER A 65 17.21 -5.28 11.15
N SER A 66 16.11 -5.13 11.89
CA SER A 66 16.10 -5.32 13.33
C SER A 66 16.56 -6.76 13.62
N PRO A 67 17.59 -6.95 14.47
CA PRO A 67 18.02 -8.28 14.85
C PRO A 67 16.81 -8.97 15.50
N ARG A 68 16.30 -10.03 14.86
CA ARG A 68 15.16 -10.82 15.35
C ARG A 68 15.44 -11.21 16.80
N ARG A 69 14.84 -10.47 17.74
CA ARG A 69 14.90 -10.79 19.15
C ARG A 69 14.04 -12.03 19.34
N GLY A 70 14.67 -13.20 19.29
CA GLY A 70 14.00 -14.45 19.61
C GLY A 70 13.41 -14.37 21.01
N GLY A 71 12.11 -14.62 21.14
CA GLY A 71 11.48 -14.80 22.46
C GLY A 71 9.99 -14.52 22.53
N VAL A 72 9.19 -15.58 22.42
CA VAL A 72 8.03 -15.93 23.27
C VAL A 72 7.00 -14.82 23.60
N GLY A 73 5.86 -14.87 22.88
CA GLY A 73 4.48 -14.56 23.33
C GLY A 73 4.15 -13.24 24.03
N GLN A 74 3.40 -12.36 23.36
CA GLN A 74 2.15 -11.72 23.86
C GLN A 74 1.47 -10.89 22.74
N GLU A 75 0.16 -11.05 22.51
CA GLU A 75 -0.75 -9.99 21.96
C GLU A 75 -0.97 -8.88 23.02
N PRO A 76 -1.53 -7.68 22.75
CA PRO A 76 -1.71 -6.89 21.51
C PRO A 76 -1.20 -5.43 21.67
N ASP A 77 -0.97 -4.68 20.58
CA ASP A 77 -0.82 -3.21 20.66
C ASP A 77 -1.49 -2.48 19.47
N VAL A 78 -2.81 -2.63 19.40
CA VAL A 78 -3.73 -1.70 18.69
C VAL A 78 -3.97 -0.41 19.51
N LEU A 79 -3.29 -0.21 20.66
CA LEU A 79 -3.59 0.88 21.58
C LEU A 79 -2.69 2.13 21.47
N VAL A 80 -1.64 2.16 20.64
CA VAL A 80 -0.77 3.35 20.53
C VAL A 80 -1.32 4.45 19.59
N TRP A 81 -2.34 4.19 18.75
CA TRP A 81 -3.03 5.27 18.02
C TRP A 81 -3.89 6.14 18.98
N SER A 82 -4.42 5.59 20.08
CA SER A 82 -5.57 6.21 20.75
C SER A 82 -5.25 7.30 21.79
N THR A 83 -3.99 7.61 22.10
CA THR A 83 -3.65 8.63 23.14
C THR A 83 -2.78 9.80 22.68
N ALA A 84 -2.49 9.93 21.39
CA ALA A 84 -2.03 11.20 20.81
C ALA A 84 -3.21 11.80 20.01
N GLY A 85 -4.26 12.33 20.63
CA GLY A 85 -4.19 13.44 21.57
C GLY A 85 -4.84 14.64 20.88
N VAL A 86 -6.17 14.72 20.99
CA VAL A 86 -6.96 15.93 20.75
C VAL A 86 -6.32 17.09 21.52
N ARG A 87 -5.67 18.00 20.80
CA ARG A 87 -5.62 19.45 21.06
C ARG A 87 -5.35 20.19 19.76
#